data_AF-A0A2N8K9S3-F1
#
_entry.id   AF-A0A2N8K9S3-F1
#
_cell.length_a   1.000
_cell.length_b   1.000
_cell.length_c   1.000
_cell.angle_alpha   90.00
_cell.angle_beta   90.00
_cell.angle_gamma   90.00
#
_symmetry.space_group_name_H-M   'P 1'
#
loop_
_entity.id
_entity.type
_entity.pdbx_description
1 polymer ?
#
loop_
_entity_poly.entity_id
_entity_poly.type
_entity_poly.pdbx_seq_one_letter_code
_entity_poly.pdbx_strand_id
1 'polypeptide(L)'
;MNTPTPPPIGPLYHGTRAASARSILRDGFRRSGSRSYTGTGVCLSEAITVAYEYGMYETGGCVLEARLAPTARWTDRIDGDGGRRTMGEVWDRFFARTHHDAVRSFGGNVWVVWNPAVLVSVRRLSHREAIGRLCAAFDEDGPDCGYNGVASEYAAIWWGREALDPNLTRFPEEEKRLRQSLQRFVGRSRSALAATPCAQSAGV
;
A
#
# COMPACT_ATOMS: atom_id res chain seq x y z
N MET A 1 -18.25 33.91 -1.99
CA MET A 1 -16.90 33.43 -2.36
C MET A 1 -16.88 31.92 -2.11
N ASN A 2 -16.85 31.11 -3.19
CA ASN A 2 -16.77 29.65 -3.07
C ASN A 2 -15.30 29.27 -2.97
N THR A 3 -14.81 29.00 -1.76
CA THR A 3 -13.48 28.41 -1.58
C THR A 3 -13.48 27.02 -2.22
N PRO A 4 -12.57 26.71 -3.15
CA PRO A 4 -12.52 25.37 -3.75
C PRO A 4 -12.23 24.34 -2.64
N THR A 5 -13.09 23.33 -2.55
CA THR A 5 -12.88 22.21 -1.63
C THR A 5 -11.58 21.49 -2.02
N PRO A 6 -10.67 21.23 -1.07
CA PRO A 6 -9.44 20.49 -1.38
C PRO A 6 -9.77 19.12 -2.00
N PRO A 7 -8.88 18.55 -2.83
CA PRO A 7 -9.09 17.21 -3.38
C PRO A 7 -9.01 16.15 -2.27
N PRO A 8 -9.68 14.99 -2.43
CA PRO A 8 -9.53 13.87 -1.50
C PRO A 8 -8.09 13.36 -1.47
N ILE A 9 -7.58 12.99 -0.30
CA ILE A 9 -6.21 12.50 -0.10
C ILE A 9 -6.13 11.03 -0.52
N GLY A 10 -5.08 10.66 -1.25
CA GLY A 10 -4.83 9.30 -1.72
C GLY A 10 -4.30 9.25 -3.16
N PRO A 11 -4.23 8.05 -3.77
CA PRO A 11 -4.87 6.80 -3.34
C PRO A 11 -4.28 6.20 -2.06
N LEU A 12 -5.13 5.55 -1.27
CA LEU A 12 -4.77 4.72 -0.11
C LEU A 12 -5.19 3.28 -0.37
N TYR A 13 -4.36 2.32 0.04
CA TYR A 13 -4.52 0.91 -0.25
C TYR A 13 -4.77 0.08 1.00
N HIS A 14 -5.71 -0.85 0.90
CA HIS A 14 -6.04 -1.79 1.98
C HIS A 14 -6.01 -3.22 1.44
N GLY A 15 -5.04 -4.01 1.91
CA GLY A 15 -4.97 -5.44 1.66
C GLY A 15 -5.95 -6.21 2.54
N THR A 16 -6.77 -7.07 1.95
CA THR A 16 -7.72 -7.90 2.72
C THR A 16 -8.15 -9.17 1.97
N ARG A 17 -8.83 -10.07 2.68
CA ARG A 17 -9.44 -11.28 2.08
C ARG A 17 -10.62 -10.91 1.18
N ALA A 18 -10.87 -11.68 0.11
CA ALA A 18 -11.96 -11.38 -0.82
C ALA A 18 -13.34 -11.32 -0.15
N ALA A 19 -13.60 -12.12 0.89
CA ALA A 19 -14.86 -12.07 1.64
C ALA A 19 -15.04 -10.76 2.40
N SER A 20 -13.99 -10.27 3.05
CA SER A 20 -13.97 -8.97 3.73
C SER A 20 -14.13 -7.84 2.74
N ALA A 21 -13.43 -7.89 1.60
CA ALA A 21 -13.57 -6.89 0.54
C ALA A 21 -15.00 -6.77 0.01
N ARG A 22 -15.70 -7.90 -0.22
CA ARG A 22 -17.12 -7.86 -0.62
C ARG A 22 -17.99 -7.15 0.40
N SER A 23 -17.75 -7.41 1.69
CA SER A 23 -18.49 -6.76 2.78
C SER A 23 -18.18 -5.26 2.85
N ILE A 24 -16.91 -4.87 2.70
CA ILE A 24 -16.48 -3.46 2.69
C ILE A 24 -17.07 -2.70 1.50
N LEU A 25 -17.09 -3.29 0.31
CA LEU A 25 -17.65 -2.64 -0.88
C LEU A 25 -19.16 -2.46 -0.79
N ARG A 26 -19.86 -3.35 -0.07
CA ARG A 26 -21.31 -3.27 0.13
C ARG A 26 -21.69 -2.33 1.27
N ASP A 27 -21.01 -2.46 2.41
CA ASP A 27 -21.44 -1.86 3.68
C ASP A 27 -20.52 -0.73 4.17
N GLY A 28 -19.45 -0.44 3.43
CA GLY A 28 -18.37 0.44 3.86
C GLY A 28 -17.37 -0.25 4.80
N PHE A 29 -16.26 0.45 5.06
CA PHE A 29 -15.29 0.02 6.06
C PHE A 29 -15.89 0.03 7.47
N ARG A 30 -15.43 -0.88 8.33
CA ARG A 30 -15.78 -0.92 9.75
C ARG A 30 -14.51 -1.10 10.56
N ARG A 31 -14.48 -0.46 11.73
CA ARG A 31 -13.41 -0.69 12.72
C ARG A 31 -13.40 -2.16 13.15
N SER A 32 -12.22 -2.64 13.48
CA SER A 32 -12.05 -3.99 14.01
C SER A 32 -12.68 -4.10 15.40
N GLY A 33 -13.35 -5.23 15.67
CA GLY A 33 -13.84 -5.54 17.02
C GLY A 33 -12.71 -5.92 18.00
N SER A 34 -11.58 -6.41 17.47
CA SER A 34 -10.37 -6.73 18.23
C SER A 34 -9.29 -5.67 18.02
N ARG A 35 -8.51 -5.36 19.06
CA ARG A 35 -7.39 -4.42 18.96
C ARG A 35 -6.17 -5.06 18.30
N SER A 36 -5.54 -4.32 17.42
CA SER A 36 -4.19 -4.55 16.91
C SER A 36 -3.21 -3.57 17.55
N TYR A 37 -1.96 -3.53 17.06
CA TYR A 37 -0.96 -2.56 17.52
C TYR A 37 -1.34 -1.09 17.21
N THR A 38 -2.20 -0.85 16.21
CA THR A 38 -2.80 0.45 15.86
C THR A 38 -4.22 0.63 16.42
N GLY A 39 -4.59 -0.22 17.39
CA GLY A 39 -5.90 -0.19 18.01
C GLY A 39 -6.96 -0.83 17.11
N THR A 40 -8.17 -0.27 17.13
CA THR A 40 -9.33 -0.74 16.36
C THR A 40 -9.51 -0.03 15.01
N GLY A 41 -8.64 0.92 14.68
CA GLY A 41 -8.70 1.68 13.43
C GLY A 41 -8.49 0.80 12.20
N VAL A 42 -8.97 1.28 11.05
CA VAL A 42 -8.75 0.66 9.74
C VAL A 42 -7.40 1.13 9.21
N CYS A 43 -6.50 0.19 8.93
CA CYS A 43 -5.18 0.50 8.36
C CYS A 43 -5.23 0.53 6.84
N LEU A 44 -4.74 1.61 6.23
CA LEU A 44 -4.47 1.75 4.80
C LEU A 44 -3.03 2.22 4.60
N SER A 45 -2.48 2.07 3.40
CA SER A 45 -1.13 2.54 3.08
C SER A 45 -1.10 3.34 1.78
N GLU A 46 -0.22 4.32 1.68
CA GLU A 46 0.10 5.00 0.41
C GLU A 46 0.90 4.07 -0.52
N ALA A 47 1.65 3.13 0.05
CA ALA A 47 2.44 2.14 -0.69
C ALA A 47 1.59 0.91 -1.01
N ILE A 48 1.38 0.66 -2.31
CA ILE A 48 0.66 -0.54 -2.75
C ILE A 48 1.43 -1.82 -2.39
N THR A 49 2.76 -1.78 -2.34
CA THR A 49 3.63 -2.89 -1.95
C THR A 49 3.29 -3.42 -0.55
N VAL A 50 3.09 -2.51 0.41
CA VAL A 50 2.63 -2.83 1.77
C VAL A 50 1.24 -3.45 1.73
N ALA A 51 0.28 -2.80 1.06
CA ALA A 51 -1.08 -3.33 1.01
C ALA A 51 -1.18 -4.67 0.26
N TYR A 52 -0.31 -4.94 -0.71
CA TYR A 52 -0.31 -6.20 -1.45
C TYR A 52 0.17 -7.36 -0.59
N GLU A 53 1.19 -7.14 0.24
CA GLU A 53 1.68 -8.10 1.24
C GLU A 53 0.53 -8.60 2.14
N TYR A 54 -0.19 -7.66 2.78
CA TYR A 54 -1.34 -8.00 3.63
C TYR A 54 -2.57 -8.43 2.82
N GLY A 55 -2.60 -8.11 1.53
CA GLY A 55 -3.70 -8.39 0.62
C GLY A 55 -3.85 -9.87 0.31
N MET A 56 -2.83 -10.69 0.54
CA MET A 56 -2.86 -12.14 0.28
C MET A 56 -3.42 -12.47 -1.11
N TYR A 57 -3.05 -11.67 -2.12
CA TYR A 57 -3.66 -11.72 -3.45
C TYR A 57 -3.51 -13.12 -4.08
N GLU A 58 -2.32 -13.73 -3.91
CA GLU A 58 -1.99 -15.05 -4.43
C GLU A 58 -2.77 -16.20 -3.76
N THR A 59 -3.41 -15.96 -2.62
CA THR A 59 -4.15 -16.97 -1.85
C THR A 59 -5.63 -16.62 -1.65
N GLY A 60 -6.19 -15.78 -2.53
CA GLY A 60 -7.62 -15.49 -2.58
C GLY A 60 -8.04 -14.19 -1.91
N GLY A 61 -7.09 -13.29 -1.63
CA GLY A 61 -7.38 -11.94 -1.18
C GLY A 61 -7.44 -10.91 -2.31
N CYS A 62 -7.31 -9.64 -1.96
CA CYS A 62 -7.26 -8.51 -2.88
C CYS A 62 -6.78 -7.22 -2.20
N VAL A 63 -6.52 -6.20 -3.02
CA VAL A 63 -6.27 -4.83 -2.59
C VAL A 63 -7.49 -3.96 -2.93
N LEU A 64 -7.94 -3.18 -1.95
CA LEU A 64 -8.88 -2.08 -2.14
C LEU A 64 -8.11 -0.77 -2.26
N GLU A 65 -8.56 0.10 -3.16
CA GLU A 65 -8.18 1.51 -3.21
C GLU A 65 -9.30 2.33 -2.57
N ALA A 66 -8.93 3.31 -1.76
CA ALA A 66 -9.82 4.31 -1.19
C ALA A 66 -9.15 5.69 -1.21
N ARG A 67 -9.92 6.72 -0.90
CA ARG A 67 -9.41 8.07 -0.64
C ARG A 67 -9.96 8.58 0.68
N LEU A 68 -9.21 9.44 1.36
CA LEU A 68 -9.69 10.15 2.53
C LEU A 68 -10.43 11.41 2.09
N ALA A 69 -11.63 11.62 2.63
CA ALA A 69 -12.45 12.79 2.33
C ALA A 69 -11.68 14.10 2.66
N PRO A 70 -11.84 15.17 1.88
CA PRO A 70 -11.16 16.45 2.16
C PRO A 70 -11.55 17.08 3.49
N THR A 71 -12.72 16.72 4.02
CA THR A 71 -13.26 17.18 5.29
C THR A 71 -12.77 16.36 6.48
N ALA A 72 -12.02 15.28 6.24
CA ALA A 72 -11.50 14.43 7.31
C ALA A 72 -10.52 15.20 8.17
N ARG A 73 -10.70 15.11 9.48
CA ARG A 73 -9.73 15.63 10.46
C ARG A 73 -8.63 14.61 10.63
N TRP A 74 -7.41 14.96 10.28
CA TRP A 74 -6.29 14.05 10.44
C TRP A 74 -5.03 14.77 10.92
N THR A 75 -4.10 13.99 11.45
CA THR A 75 -2.79 14.48 11.92
C THR A 75 -1.70 13.45 11.60
N ASP A 76 -0.45 13.88 11.54
CA ASP A 76 0.73 13.02 11.46
C ASP A 76 1.40 12.78 12.82
N ARG A 77 0.78 13.27 13.90
CA ARG A 77 1.32 13.21 15.27
C ARG A 77 0.41 12.44 16.21
N ILE A 78 1.02 11.56 17.00
CA ILE A 78 0.40 10.92 18.15
C ILE A 78 1.22 11.28 19.36
N ASP A 79 0.54 11.89 20.33
CA ASP A 79 1.15 12.10 21.64
C ASP A 79 1.21 10.76 22.38
N GLY A 80 2.40 10.37 22.80
CA GLY A 80 2.58 9.23 23.68
C GLY A 80 1.89 9.50 25.02
N ASP A 81 1.06 8.56 25.47
CA ASP A 81 0.52 8.59 26.82
C ASP A 81 1.47 7.74 27.69
N GLY A 82 2.35 8.41 28.45
CA GLY A 82 3.49 7.84 29.20
C GLY A 82 3.15 6.87 30.34
N GLY A 83 2.04 6.13 30.24
CA GLY A 83 1.64 5.08 31.17
C GLY A 83 1.97 3.67 30.64
N ARG A 84 1.87 2.66 31.53
CA ARG A 84 1.90 1.23 31.16
C ARG A 84 0.64 0.85 30.36
N ARG A 85 0.66 1.05 29.04
CA ARG A 85 -0.43 0.66 28.13
C ARG A 85 0.10 -0.04 26.90
N THR A 86 -0.73 -0.87 26.30
CA THR A 86 -0.45 -1.42 24.98
C THR A 86 -0.53 -0.32 23.93
N MET A 87 0.23 -0.45 22.83
CA MET A 87 0.18 0.55 21.76
C MET A 87 -1.24 0.72 21.22
N GLY A 88 -2.00 -0.36 21.03
CA GLY A 88 -3.37 -0.27 20.54
C GLY A 88 -4.31 0.56 21.43
N GLU A 89 -4.12 0.53 22.75
CA GLU A 89 -4.88 1.38 23.68
C GLU A 89 -4.49 2.86 23.58
N VAL A 90 -3.21 3.16 23.31
CA VAL A 90 -2.74 4.52 23.07
C VAL A 90 -3.42 5.09 21.82
N TRP A 91 -3.49 4.31 20.74
CA TRP A 91 -4.20 4.69 19.51
C TRP A 91 -5.69 4.92 19.75
N ASP A 92 -6.40 3.95 20.34
CA ASP A 92 -7.83 4.05 20.60
C ASP A 92 -8.17 5.30 21.43
N ARG A 93 -7.38 5.57 22.47
CA ARG A 93 -7.56 6.72 23.36
C ARG A 93 -7.23 8.03 22.65
N PHE A 94 -6.17 8.06 21.85
CA PHE A 94 -5.81 9.24 21.07
C PHE A 94 -6.99 9.70 20.22
N PHE A 95 -7.61 8.78 19.47
CA PHE A 95 -8.78 9.09 18.67
C PHE A 95 -9.98 9.51 19.51
N ALA A 96 -10.26 8.79 20.60
CA ALA A 96 -11.37 9.12 21.49
C ALA A 96 -11.24 10.52 22.12
N ARG A 97 -10.02 10.96 22.44
CA ARG A 97 -9.75 12.26 23.08
C ARG A 97 -9.70 13.42 22.09
N THR A 98 -9.11 13.21 20.92
CA THR A 98 -8.80 14.29 19.98
C THR A 98 -9.86 14.48 18.90
N HIS A 99 -10.75 13.51 18.71
CA HIS A 99 -11.78 13.52 17.68
C HIS A 99 -11.22 13.66 16.24
N HIS A 100 -9.97 13.22 16.01
CA HIS A 100 -9.46 13.02 14.65
C HIS A 100 -10.15 11.81 14.02
N ASP A 101 -10.40 11.89 12.72
CA ASP A 101 -10.93 10.81 11.90
C ASP A 101 -9.82 9.82 11.48
N ALA A 102 -8.60 10.33 11.27
CA ALA A 102 -7.48 9.53 10.83
C ALA A 102 -6.13 10.05 11.35
N VAL A 103 -5.12 9.20 11.32
CA VAL A 103 -3.73 9.56 11.61
C VAL A 103 -2.82 8.95 10.54
N ARG A 104 -1.90 9.76 10.00
CA ARG A 104 -0.81 9.33 9.11
C ARG A 104 0.42 9.06 9.96
N SER A 105 1.03 7.89 9.86
CA SER A 105 2.17 7.50 10.71
C SER A 105 3.12 6.56 9.96
N PHE A 106 4.05 5.93 10.68
CA PHE A 106 5.03 4.97 10.15
C PHE A 106 5.83 5.54 8.96
N GLY A 107 6.48 6.68 9.18
CA GLY A 107 7.23 7.38 8.13
C GLY A 107 6.38 8.06 7.07
N GLY A 108 5.07 8.19 7.30
CA GLY A 108 4.11 8.83 6.39
C GLY A 108 3.36 7.85 5.48
N ASN A 109 3.69 6.56 5.51
CA ASN A 109 3.15 5.61 4.54
C ASN A 109 1.90 4.87 5.00
N VAL A 110 1.53 4.94 6.28
CA VAL A 110 0.38 4.20 6.83
C VAL A 110 -0.62 5.15 7.45
N TRP A 111 -1.88 4.97 7.09
CA TRP A 111 -3.03 5.68 7.61
C TRP A 111 -3.83 4.76 8.51
N VAL A 112 -4.03 5.18 9.76
CA VAL A 112 -4.98 4.54 10.68
C VAL A 112 -6.23 5.40 10.72
N VAL A 113 -7.33 4.87 10.20
CA VAL A 113 -8.61 5.58 10.09
C VAL A 113 -9.56 5.09 11.16
N TRP A 114 -9.93 5.98 12.07
CA TRP A 114 -10.82 5.70 13.19
C TRP A 114 -12.29 5.89 12.85
N ASN A 115 -12.60 6.90 12.03
CA ASN A 115 -13.94 7.12 11.51
C ASN A 115 -14.01 6.61 10.07
N PRO A 116 -14.52 5.40 9.79
CA PRO A 116 -14.50 4.85 8.45
C PRO A 116 -15.37 5.61 7.45
N ALA A 117 -16.30 6.46 7.91
CA ALA A 117 -17.18 7.24 7.05
C ALA A 117 -16.42 8.28 6.21
N VAL A 118 -15.19 8.64 6.60
CA VAL A 118 -14.35 9.54 5.79
C VAL A 118 -13.59 8.82 4.67
N LEU A 119 -13.68 7.49 4.57
CA LEU A 119 -13.14 6.75 3.43
C LEU A 119 -14.14 6.78 2.28
N VAL A 120 -13.76 7.44 1.20
CA VAL A 120 -14.58 7.67 0.01
C VAL A 120 -13.94 7.04 -1.22
N SER A 121 -14.72 6.91 -2.30
CA SER A 121 -14.26 6.36 -3.59
C SER A 121 -13.63 4.97 -3.47
N VAL A 122 -14.18 4.13 -2.59
CA VAL A 122 -13.67 2.77 -2.33
C VAL A 122 -13.94 1.87 -3.52
N ARG A 123 -12.91 1.19 -4.03
CA ARG A 123 -13.04 0.19 -5.10
C ARG A 123 -12.02 -0.93 -4.94
N ARG A 124 -12.29 -2.07 -5.58
CA ARG A 124 -11.34 -3.17 -5.69
C ARG A 124 -10.46 -3.01 -6.91
N LEU A 125 -9.15 -3.19 -6.73
CA LEU A 125 -8.21 -3.33 -7.84
C LEU A 125 -8.31 -4.73 -8.42
N SER A 126 -8.41 -4.83 -9.74
CA SER A 126 -8.15 -6.08 -10.44
C SER A 126 -6.71 -6.52 -10.22
N HIS A 127 -6.44 -7.83 -10.39
CA HIS A 127 -5.09 -8.36 -10.23
C HIS A 127 -4.11 -7.64 -11.17
N ARG A 128 -4.54 -7.41 -12.41
CA ARG A 128 -3.74 -6.68 -13.41
C ARG A 128 -3.42 -5.24 -12.99
N GLU A 129 -4.38 -4.50 -12.43
CA GLU A 129 -4.12 -3.14 -11.93
C GLU A 129 -3.16 -3.15 -10.75
N ALA A 130 -3.32 -4.10 -9.82
CA ALA A 130 -2.45 -4.24 -8.67
C ALA A 130 -1.01 -4.54 -9.09
N ILE A 131 -0.79 -5.52 -9.99
CA ILE A 131 0.54 -5.83 -10.54
C ILE A 131 1.13 -4.63 -11.28
N GLY A 132 0.35 -3.95 -12.13
CA GLY A 132 0.86 -2.78 -12.86
C GLY A 132 1.33 -1.66 -11.94
N ARG A 133 0.68 -1.47 -10.80
CA ARG A 133 1.07 -0.49 -9.79
C ARG A 133 2.23 -0.96 -8.91
N LEU A 134 2.36 -2.26 -8.65
CA LEU A 134 3.56 -2.82 -8.03
C LEU A 134 4.79 -2.55 -8.91
N CYS A 135 4.70 -2.84 -10.21
CA CYS A 135 5.80 -2.56 -11.15
C CYS A 135 6.18 -1.08 -11.15
N ALA A 136 5.19 -0.18 -11.16
CA ALA A 136 5.46 1.26 -11.10
C ALA A 136 6.15 1.67 -9.79
N ALA A 137 5.73 1.09 -8.65
CA ALA A 137 6.39 1.32 -7.36
C ALA A 137 7.83 0.80 -7.36
N PHE A 138 8.07 -0.39 -7.92
CA PHE A 138 9.43 -0.92 -8.05
C PHE A 138 10.33 0.00 -8.88
N ASP A 139 9.83 0.48 -10.02
CA ASP A 139 10.57 1.42 -10.88
C ASP A 139 10.89 2.74 -10.16
N GLU A 140 9.98 3.24 -9.32
CA GLU A 140 10.16 4.47 -8.53
C GLU A 140 11.18 4.30 -7.39
N ASP A 141 11.08 3.21 -6.64
CA ASP A 141 11.94 2.94 -5.49
C ASP A 141 13.36 2.45 -5.87
N GLY A 142 13.47 1.81 -7.04
CA GLY A 142 14.71 1.22 -7.54
C GLY A 142 15.04 -0.16 -6.96
N PRO A 143 16.12 -0.80 -7.46
CA PRO A 143 16.43 -2.21 -7.18
C PRO A 143 16.95 -2.49 -5.77
N ASP A 144 17.36 -1.46 -5.04
CA ASP A 144 17.96 -1.60 -3.70
C ASP A 144 16.94 -1.37 -2.58
N CYS A 145 15.68 -1.06 -2.93
CA CYS A 145 14.59 -0.97 -1.98
C CYS A 145 14.19 -2.38 -1.49
N GLY A 146 14.05 -2.53 -0.18
CA GLY A 146 13.62 -3.76 0.45
C GLY A 146 12.10 -3.82 0.56
N TYR A 147 11.51 -4.92 0.12
CA TYR A 147 10.09 -5.23 0.32
C TYR A 147 9.92 -6.46 1.19
N ASN A 148 8.69 -6.73 1.63
CA ASN A 148 8.35 -7.89 2.44
C ASN A 148 7.43 -8.85 1.70
N GLY A 149 7.49 -10.12 2.10
CA GLY A 149 6.62 -11.20 1.60
C GLY A 149 6.60 -11.28 0.08
N VAL A 150 5.41 -11.51 -0.48
CA VAL A 150 5.24 -11.69 -1.93
C VAL A 150 5.63 -10.44 -2.75
N ALA A 151 5.61 -9.24 -2.15
CA ALA A 151 6.09 -8.05 -2.85
C ALA A 151 7.62 -8.11 -3.09
N SER A 152 8.39 -8.70 -2.16
CA SER A 152 9.83 -8.98 -2.34
C SER A 152 10.06 -9.95 -3.49
N GLU A 153 9.29 -11.03 -3.53
CA GLU A 153 9.38 -12.06 -4.59
C GLU A 153 9.08 -11.46 -5.97
N TYR A 154 8.02 -10.65 -6.08
CA TYR A 154 7.72 -9.92 -7.32
C TYR A 154 8.84 -8.94 -7.71
N ALA A 155 9.43 -8.22 -6.74
CA ALA A 155 10.53 -7.29 -7.00
C ALA A 155 11.81 -8.02 -7.45
N ALA A 156 12.13 -9.18 -6.85
CA ALA A 156 13.26 -10.01 -7.24
C ALA A 156 13.13 -10.47 -8.70
N ILE A 157 11.94 -10.91 -9.12
CA ILE A 157 11.67 -11.28 -10.52
C ILE A 157 11.73 -10.04 -11.43
N TRP A 158 11.20 -8.90 -10.99
CA TRP A 158 11.22 -7.65 -11.76
C TRP A 158 12.65 -7.20 -12.10
N TRP A 159 13.55 -7.29 -11.12
CA TRP A 159 14.95 -6.86 -11.25
C TRP A 159 15.92 -7.95 -11.73
N GLY A 160 15.44 -9.18 -11.99
CA GLY A 160 16.30 -10.30 -12.40
C GLY A 160 17.27 -10.76 -11.29
N ARG A 161 16.82 -10.67 -10.03
CA ARG A 161 17.56 -11.02 -8.81
C ARG A 161 16.96 -12.26 -8.12
N GLU A 162 16.26 -13.13 -8.85
CA GLU A 162 15.53 -14.29 -8.31
C GLU A 162 16.44 -15.25 -7.53
N ALA A 163 17.69 -15.39 -7.97
CA ALA A 163 18.70 -16.22 -7.31
C ALA A 163 19.09 -15.73 -5.90
N LEU A 164 18.78 -14.47 -5.56
CA LEU A 164 19.03 -13.89 -4.24
C LEU A 164 17.84 -14.05 -3.29
N ASP A 165 16.68 -14.48 -3.79
CA ASP A 165 15.48 -14.66 -2.98
C ASP A 165 15.34 -16.14 -2.50
N PRO A 166 15.39 -16.39 -1.18
CA PRO A 166 15.30 -17.75 -0.64
C PRO A 166 13.97 -18.46 -0.94
N ASN A 167 12.87 -17.72 -1.07
CA ASN A 167 11.56 -18.33 -1.36
C ASN A 167 11.51 -18.78 -2.82
N LEU A 168 11.94 -17.92 -3.75
CA LEU A 168 11.92 -18.25 -5.18
C LEU A 168 12.83 -19.43 -5.50
N THR A 169 14.02 -19.49 -4.90
CA THR A 169 14.96 -20.60 -5.08
C THR A 169 14.44 -21.92 -4.49
N ARG A 170 13.63 -21.86 -3.42
CA ARG A 170 13.05 -23.04 -2.76
C ARG A 170 11.75 -23.51 -3.42
N PHE A 171 11.00 -22.61 -4.04
CA PHE A 171 9.66 -22.86 -4.59
C PHE A 171 9.56 -22.45 -6.07
N PRO A 172 10.09 -23.26 -7.00
CA PRO A 172 10.16 -22.89 -8.42
C PRO A 172 8.79 -22.75 -9.12
N GLU A 173 7.76 -23.46 -8.65
CA GLU A 173 6.39 -23.30 -9.17
C GLU A 173 5.77 -21.95 -8.78
N GLU A 174 6.14 -21.42 -7.62
CA GLU A 174 5.74 -20.07 -7.20
C GLU A 174 6.40 -19.02 -8.09
N GLU A 175 7.71 -19.11 -8.30
CA GLU A 175 8.43 -18.23 -9.24
C GLU A 175 7.77 -18.21 -10.62
N LYS A 176 7.46 -19.39 -11.18
CA LYS A 176 6.79 -19.51 -12.49
C LYS A 176 5.43 -18.82 -12.52
N ARG A 177 4.62 -18.97 -11.46
CA ARG A 177 3.31 -18.32 -11.33
C ARG A 177 3.44 -16.80 -11.28
N LEU A 178 4.33 -16.27 -10.43
CA LEU A 178 4.55 -14.83 -10.30
C LEU A 178 5.13 -14.23 -11.60
N ARG A 179 6.04 -14.94 -12.26
CA ARG A 179 6.60 -14.54 -13.57
C ARG A 179 5.52 -14.47 -14.66
N GLN A 180 4.55 -15.40 -14.67
CA GLN A 180 3.40 -15.34 -15.58
C GLN A 180 2.53 -14.10 -15.32
N SER A 181 2.28 -13.75 -14.06
CA SER A 181 1.58 -12.51 -13.69
C SER A 181 2.32 -11.27 -14.21
N LEU A 182 3.65 -11.28 -14.17
CA LEU A 182 4.51 -10.19 -14.63
C LEU A 182 4.74 -10.14 -16.15
N GLN A 183 4.52 -11.23 -16.89
CA GLN A 183 4.93 -11.36 -18.30
C GLN A 183 4.43 -10.22 -19.21
N ARG A 184 3.29 -9.60 -18.89
CA ARG A 184 2.70 -8.48 -19.65
C ARG A 184 3.31 -7.11 -19.32
N PHE A 185 4.11 -7.04 -18.26
CA PHE A 185 4.74 -5.82 -17.73
C PHE A 185 6.27 -5.87 -17.92
N VAL A 186 6.85 -7.06 -17.86
CA VAL A 186 8.27 -7.31 -18.17
C VAL A 186 8.55 -6.89 -19.62
N GLY A 187 9.47 -5.93 -19.78
CA GLY A 187 9.88 -5.39 -21.08
C GLY A 187 9.33 -4.01 -21.44
N ARG A 188 8.34 -3.46 -20.70
CA ARG A 188 7.83 -2.10 -20.96
C ARG A 188 8.67 -0.98 -20.34
N SER A 189 9.41 -1.25 -19.26
CA SER A 189 10.24 -0.24 -18.58
C SER A 189 11.70 -0.18 -19.06
N ARG A 190 12.16 -1.09 -19.95
CA ARG A 190 13.52 -1.04 -20.51
C ARG A 190 13.70 -0.04 -21.67
N SER A 191 12.61 0.53 -22.20
CA SER A 191 12.68 1.45 -23.34
C SER A 191 12.60 2.94 -22.97
N ALA A 192 12.26 3.29 -21.72
CA ALA A 192 12.16 4.70 -21.31
C ALA A 192 13.49 5.30 -20.79
N LEU A 193 14.44 4.45 -20.38
CA LEU A 193 15.77 4.87 -19.88
C LEU A 193 16.91 4.71 -20.90
N ALA A 194 16.63 4.20 -22.11
CA ALA A 194 17.63 4.00 -23.17
C ALA A 194 17.61 5.08 -24.27
N ALA A 195 16.84 6.16 -24.10
CA ALA A 195 16.71 7.24 -25.08
C ALA A 195 17.28 8.57 -24.58
N THR A 196 18.51 8.56 -24.08
CA THR A 196 19.35 9.76 -24.06
C THR A 196 20.60 9.47 -24.87
N PRO A 197 20.72 9.94 -26.11
CA PRO A 197 21.97 9.84 -26.84
C PRO A 197 23.00 10.72 -26.14
N CYS A 198 24.10 10.09 -25.74
CA CYS A 198 25.31 10.75 -25.26
C CYS A 198 25.78 11.74 -26.34
N ALA A 199 25.66 13.05 -26.08
CA ALA A 199 26.28 14.06 -26.91
C ALA A 199 27.79 14.01 -26.64
N GLN A 200 28.53 13.41 -27.57
CA GLN A 200 29.97 13.53 -27.66
C GLN A 200 30.31 15.00 -28.00
N SER A 201 30.98 15.70 -27.10
CA SER A 201 31.75 16.89 -27.44
C SER A 201 33.19 16.48 -27.66
N ALA A 202 33.53 16.30 -28.94
CA ALA A 202 34.91 16.34 -29.44
C ALA A 202 35.44 17.77 -29.30
N GLY A 203 36.70 17.90 -28.88
CA GLY A 203 37.36 19.19 -28.71
C GLY A 203 37.75 19.89 -30.00
N VAL A 204 38.00 21.20 -29.89
CA VAL A 204 39.22 21.90 -30.28
C VAL A 204 39.47 22.98 -29.22
#